data_AF-D2RGE8-F1
#
_entry.id   AF-D2RGE8-F1
#
_cell.length_a   1.000
_cell.length_b   1.000
_cell.length_c   1.000
_cell.angle_alpha   90.00
_cell.angle_beta   90.00
_cell.angle_gamma   90.00
#
_symmetry.space_group_name_H-M   'P 1'
#
loop_
_entity.id
_entity.type
_entity.pdbx_description
1 polymer ?
#
loop_
_entity_poly.entity_id
_entity_poly.type
_entity_poly.pdbx_seq_one_letter_code
_entity_poly.pdbx_strand_id
1 'polypeptide(L)'
;MFMDLISFFTRIPAEGKLERVAKQLWALPLLALLTSALPMALLLLKIPIREILALIALYATIGLIHLDGLADFSDGLMAKGDVKVKFRAMKDVNVGIAGIFAVIVVILLQVGALRFAPFYAIFLAELNSKFSILLSLSVKKPLGEGLAKFFMDRLDRRQFFVGFGIYIALIVAVAFYDRIALISALSLIVGLLTIKIALDNFKGLNGDCVGAVAEITRTSSLVLCAILDNPSMII
;
A
#
# COMPACT_ATOMS: atom_id res chain seq x y z
N MET A 1 15.24 -3.68 -16.83
CA MET A 1 13.82 -4.04 -16.70
C MET A 1 13.28 -3.49 -15.39
N PHE A 2 13.70 -4.00 -14.23
CA PHE A 2 13.19 -3.54 -12.93
C PHE A 2 13.42 -2.04 -12.57
N MET A 3 14.41 -1.38 -13.18
CA MET A 3 14.69 0.05 -12.96
C MET A 3 13.50 0.97 -13.27
N ASP A 4 12.63 0.60 -14.23
CA ASP A 4 11.44 1.40 -14.54
C ASP A 4 10.47 1.42 -13.35
N LEU A 5 10.26 0.27 -12.68
CA LEU A 5 9.43 0.21 -11.48
C LEU A 5 10.06 1.00 -10.33
N ILE A 6 11.38 0.91 -10.16
CA ILE A 6 12.11 1.68 -9.14
C ILE A 6 11.92 3.18 -9.38
N SER A 7 12.08 3.67 -10.61
CA SER A 7 11.97 5.10 -10.92
C SER A 7 10.58 5.68 -10.63
N PHE A 8 9.53 4.86 -10.73
CA PHE A 8 8.15 5.31 -10.53
C PHE A 8 7.65 5.13 -9.10
N PHE A 9 7.87 3.95 -8.50
CA PHE A 9 7.31 3.57 -7.20
C PHE A 9 8.26 3.84 -6.01
N THR A 10 9.45 4.40 -6.27
CA THR A 10 10.43 4.74 -5.23
C THR A 10 11.05 6.11 -5.49
N ARG A 11 11.77 6.63 -4.50
CA ARG A 11 12.63 7.82 -4.59
C ARG A 11 14.12 7.46 -4.74
N ILE A 12 14.42 6.18 -4.97
CA ILE A 12 15.77 5.75 -5.31
C ILE A 12 16.07 6.28 -6.73
N PRO A 13 17.17 7.01 -6.95
CA PRO A 13 17.52 7.53 -8.26
C PRO A 13 17.62 6.40 -9.30
N ALA A 14 16.72 6.41 -10.27
CA ALA A 14 16.68 5.47 -11.38
C ALA A 14 16.03 6.13 -12.59
N GLU A 15 16.52 5.80 -13.78
CA GLU A 15 15.90 6.22 -15.03
C GLU A 15 14.87 5.17 -15.49
N GLY A 16 13.69 5.64 -15.88
CA GLY A 16 12.65 4.76 -16.38
C GLY A 16 11.58 5.50 -17.18
N LYS A 17 10.81 4.73 -17.96
CA LYS A 17 9.72 5.26 -18.79
C LYS A 17 8.39 4.67 -18.34
N LEU A 18 7.37 5.52 -18.22
CA LEU A 18 6.05 5.14 -17.73
C LEU A 18 5.41 4.00 -18.55
N GLU A 19 5.63 3.98 -19.87
CA GLU A 19 5.14 2.91 -20.75
C GLU A 19 5.79 1.55 -20.45
N ARG A 20 7.03 1.55 -19.96
CA ARG A 20 7.74 0.32 -19.56
C ARG A 20 7.28 -0.14 -18.18
N VAL A 21 7.00 0.79 -17.25
CA VAL A 21 6.37 0.49 -15.96
C VAL A 21 5.08 -0.30 -16.16
N ALA A 22 4.22 0.16 -17.08
CA ALA A 22 2.95 -0.49 -17.36
C ALA A 22 3.06 -1.92 -17.94
N LYS A 23 4.19 -2.26 -18.58
CA LYS A 23 4.49 -3.62 -19.06
C LYS A 23 5.08 -4.53 -17.98
N GLN A 24 5.38 -3.96 -16.81
CA GLN A 24 6.09 -4.62 -15.72
C GLN A 24 5.27 -4.67 -14.43
N LEU A 25 3.98 -4.34 -14.46
CA LEU A 25 3.14 -4.31 -13.25
C LEU A 25 3.13 -5.66 -12.52
N TRP A 26 3.28 -6.76 -13.25
CA TRP A 26 3.44 -8.11 -12.69
C TRP A 26 4.56 -8.23 -11.66
N ALA A 27 5.60 -7.40 -11.74
CA ALA A 27 6.75 -7.41 -10.84
C ALA A 27 6.56 -6.50 -9.60
N LEU A 28 5.40 -5.86 -9.42
CA LEU A 28 5.10 -5.06 -8.24
C LEU A 28 5.36 -5.77 -6.90
N PRO A 29 4.97 -7.05 -6.70
CA PRO A 29 5.29 -7.76 -5.46
C PRO A 29 6.79 -7.90 -5.18
N LEU A 30 7.64 -7.99 -6.21
CA LEU A 30 9.10 -8.02 -6.04
C LEU A 30 9.64 -6.70 -5.49
N LEU A 31 8.94 -5.59 -5.72
CA LEU A 31 9.34 -4.29 -5.21
C LEU A 31 9.29 -4.23 -3.68
N ALA A 32 8.46 -5.05 -3.04
CA ALA A 32 8.43 -5.16 -1.59
C ALA A 32 9.78 -5.58 -0.99
N LEU A 33 10.54 -6.45 -1.68
CA LEU A 33 11.89 -6.85 -1.24
C LEU A 33 12.84 -5.65 -1.15
N LEU A 34 12.75 -4.73 -2.12
CA LEU A 34 13.58 -3.54 -2.15
C LEU A 34 13.10 -2.50 -1.13
N THR A 35 11.79 -2.22 -1.10
CA THR A 35 11.24 -1.12 -0.30
C THR A 35 11.22 -1.41 1.19
N SER A 36 11.18 -2.69 1.58
CA SER A 36 11.24 -3.07 2.99
C SER A 36 12.65 -3.36 3.51
N ALA A 37 13.67 -3.46 2.65
CA ALA A 37 15.01 -3.89 3.07
C ALA A 37 15.64 -2.99 4.15
N LEU A 38 15.70 -1.68 3.90
CA LEU A 38 16.25 -0.72 4.86
C LEU A 38 15.39 -0.61 6.14
N PRO A 39 14.04 -0.45 6.06
CA PRO A 39 13.20 -0.49 7.25
C PRO A 39 13.38 -1.74 8.10
N MET A 40 13.44 -2.92 7.47
CA MET A 40 13.63 -4.20 8.15
C MET A 40 15.00 -4.27 8.84
N ALA A 41 16.06 -3.78 8.20
CA ALA A 41 17.39 -3.71 8.81
C ALA A 41 17.41 -2.79 10.05
N LEU A 42 16.71 -1.65 10.00
CA LEU A 42 16.60 -0.74 11.15
C LEU A 42 15.86 -1.38 12.33
N LEU A 43 14.83 -2.20 12.08
CA LEU A 43 14.10 -2.91 13.14
C LEU A 43 14.95 -3.97 13.87
N LEU A 44 16.00 -4.49 13.22
CA LEU A 44 16.96 -5.40 13.86
C LEU A 44 17.93 -4.69 14.82
N LEU A 45 18.05 -3.35 14.71
CA LEU A 45 18.88 -2.58 15.62
C LEU A 45 18.25 -2.49 17.01
N LYS A 46 19.10 -2.50 18.05
CA LYS A 46 18.69 -2.33 19.46
C LYS A 46 18.80 -0.86 19.88
N ILE A 47 18.19 0.03 19.09
CA ILE A 47 18.16 1.47 19.38
C ILE A 47 16.75 1.90 19.81
N PRO A 48 16.63 2.93 20.67
CA PRO A 48 15.36 3.61 20.90
C PRO A 48 14.77 4.07 19.55
N ILE A 49 13.44 4.20 19.48
CA ILE A 49 12.68 4.76 18.33
C ILE A 49 12.91 4.07 16.96
N ARG A 50 13.47 2.86 16.90
CA ARG A 50 13.73 2.11 15.65
C ARG A 50 12.47 1.94 14.78
N GLU A 51 11.29 1.84 15.39
CA GLU A 51 10.01 1.70 14.70
C GLU A 51 9.67 2.97 13.90
N ILE A 52 9.93 4.14 14.48
CA ILE A 52 9.77 5.44 13.82
C ILE A 52 10.80 5.56 12.68
N LEU A 53 12.06 5.23 12.94
CA LEU A 53 13.12 5.29 11.92
C LEU A 53 12.86 4.34 10.76
N ALA A 54 12.36 3.13 11.02
CA ALA A 54 11.96 2.18 10.00
C ALA A 54 10.82 2.74 9.13
N LEU A 55 9.81 3.36 9.75
CA LEU A 55 8.71 3.95 9.01
C LEU A 55 9.13 5.17 8.18
N ILE A 56 9.98 6.04 8.74
CA ILE A 56 10.57 7.16 7.99
C ILE A 56 11.39 6.63 6.81
N ALA A 57 12.22 5.60 7.02
CA ALA A 57 12.99 4.99 5.95
C ALA A 57 12.10 4.41 4.85
N LEU A 58 10.96 3.81 5.21
CA LEU A 58 9.99 3.29 4.25
C LEU A 58 9.43 4.42 3.39
N TYR A 59 8.88 5.47 4.01
CA TYR A 59 8.30 6.61 3.28
C TYR A 59 9.35 7.44 2.53
N ALA A 60 10.58 7.53 3.02
CA ALA A 60 11.69 8.11 2.26
C ALA A 60 12.01 7.27 1.02
N THR A 61 11.89 5.93 1.11
CA THR A 61 12.15 5.02 0.00
C THR A 61 11.02 5.02 -1.03
N ILE A 62 9.76 4.89 -0.63
CA ILE A 62 8.61 4.80 -1.55
C ILE A 62 8.04 6.17 -1.93
N GLY A 63 8.51 7.23 -1.27
CA GLY A 63 7.88 8.55 -1.30
C GLY A 63 6.59 8.60 -0.50
N LEU A 64 5.84 9.70 -0.66
CA LEU A 64 4.57 9.92 0.04
C LEU A 64 3.34 9.71 -0.85
N ILE A 65 3.51 9.14 -2.05
CA ILE A 65 2.42 9.07 -3.06
C ILE A 65 1.18 8.30 -2.58
N HIS A 66 1.34 7.26 -1.77
CA HIS A 66 0.22 6.50 -1.23
C HIS A 66 -0.41 7.17 -0.02
N LEU A 67 0.41 7.83 0.81
CA LEU A 67 -0.04 8.57 1.98
C LEU A 67 -0.81 9.83 1.59
N ASP A 68 -0.37 10.51 0.53
CA ASP A 68 -1.07 11.60 -0.16
C ASP A 68 -2.43 11.11 -0.69
N GLY A 69 -2.42 9.98 -1.41
CA GLY A 69 -3.66 9.34 -1.86
C GLY A 69 -4.62 8.96 -0.74
N LEU A 70 -4.13 8.56 0.44
CA LEU A 70 -4.95 8.33 1.64
C LEU A 70 -5.60 9.64 2.13
N ALA A 71 -4.85 10.74 2.14
CA ALA A 71 -5.36 12.03 2.57
C ALA A 71 -6.50 12.50 1.65
N ASP A 72 -6.25 12.55 0.34
CA ASP A 72 -7.23 12.95 -0.68
C ASP A 72 -8.45 12.04 -0.68
N PHE A 73 -8.24 10.72 -0.58
CA PHE A 73 -9.32 9.75 -0.46
C PHE A 73 -10.21 10.01 0.75
N SER A 74 -9.61 10.34 1.89
CA SER A 74 -10.35 10.59 3.14
C SER A 74 -11.15 11.89 3.09
N ASP A 75 -10.59 12.94 2.48
CA ASP A 75 -11.32 14.19 2.22
C ASP A 75 -12.48 13.97 1.26
N GLY A 76 -12.25 13.21 0.18
CA GLY A 76 -13.29 12.79 -0.77
C GLY A 76 -14.40 11.97 -0.11
N LEU A 77 -14.05 11.07 0.81
CA LEU A 77 -15.04 10.26 1.54
C LEU A 77 -15.91 11.13 2.46
N MET A 78 -15.28 12.06 3.18
CA MET A 78 -15.95 12.92 4.17
C MET A 78 -16.82 14.01 3.51
N ALA A 79 -16.51 14.39 2.27
CA ALA A 79 -17.35 15.32 1.51
C ALA A 79 -18.78 14.81 1.35
N LYS A 80 -19.76 15.67 1.67
CA LYS A 80 -21.19 15.39 1.51
C LYS A 80 -21.66 15.83 0.13
N GLY A 81 -22.41 14.96 -0.55
CA GLY A 81 -22.99 15.27 -1.85
C GLY A 81 -22.84 14.12 -2.84
N ASP A 82 -22.97 14.46 -4.12
CA ASP A 82 -22.80 13.51 -5.21
C ASP A 82 -21.32 13.17 -5.48
N VAL A 83 -21.11 12.24 -6.42
CA VAL A 83 -19.77 11.80 -6.85
C VAL A 83 -18.91 12.97 -7.33
N LYS A 84 -19.50 13.99 -7.96
CA LYS A 84 -18.76 15.14 -8.49
C LYS A 84 -18.20 16.00 -7.38
N VAL A 85 -18.98 16.25 -6.32
CA VAL A 85 -18.52 16.98 -5.13
C VAL A 85 -17.41 16.21 -4.42
N LYS A 86 -17.62 14.91 -4.19
CA LYS A 86 -16.61 14.04 -3.56
C LYS A 86 -15.30 13.98 -4.35
N PHE A 87 -15.38 13.82 -5.67
CA PHE A 87 -14.20 13.82 -6.54
C PHE A 87 -13.49 15.18 -6.57
N ARG A 88 -14.23 16.29 -6.49
CA ARG A 88 -13.63 17.62 -6.39
C ARG A 88 -12.85 17.80 -5.09
N ALA A 89 -13.34 17.27 -3.97
CA ALA A 89 -12.64 17.34 -2.70
C ALA A 89 -11.30 16.58 -2.74
N MET A 90 -11.21 15.46 -3.45
CA MET A 90 -9.93 14.75 -3.71
C MET A 90 -8.93 15.53 -4.58
N LYS A 91 -9.37 16.64 -5.21
CA LYS A 91 -8.55 17.46 -6.11
C LYS A 91 -8.35 18.87 -5.57
N ASP A 92 -8.74 19.10 -4.32
CA ASP A 92 -8.39 20.35 -3.65
C ASP A 92 -6.88 20.40 -3.45
N VAL A 93 -6.31 21.59 -3.58
CA VAL A 93 -4.89 21.82 -3.32
C VAL A 93 -4.61 21.87 -1.81
N ASN A 94 -5.62 22.13 -1.01
CA ASN A 94 -5.54 22.14 0.45
C ASN A 94 -6.01 20.79 0.99
N VAL A 95 -5.20 20.20 1.86
CA VAL A 95 -5.60 18.99 2.58
C VAL A 95 -6.64 19.37 3.65
N GLY A 96 -7.76 18.66 3.66
CA GLY A 96 -8.82 18.81 4.64
C GLY A 96 -8.51 18.12 5.97
N ILE A 97 -9.34 18.38 6.98
CA ILE A 97 -9.16 17.80 8.31
C ILE A 97 -9.32 16.28 8.31
N ALA A 98 -10.12 15.72 7.38
CA ALA A 98 -10.30 14.28 7.27
C ALA A 98 -9.03 13.61 6.73
N GLY A 99 -8.39 14.20 5.73
CA GLY A 99 -7.11 13.76 5.20
C GLY A 99 -6.01 13.80 6.27
N ILE A 100 -5.87 14.91 6.98
CA ILE A 100 -4.90 15.07 8.08
C ILE A 100 -5.14 14.01 9.17
N PHE A 101 -6.39 13.85 9.61
CA PHE A 101 -6.75 12.88 10.63
C PHE A 101 -6.42 11.45 10.20
N ALA A 102 -6.75 11.06 8.97
CA ALA A 102 -6.48 9.72 8.46
C ALA A 102 -4.97 9.42 8.40
N VAL A 103 -4.16 10.37 7.94
CA VAL A 103 -2.70 10.25 7.90
C VAL A 103 -2.12 10.07 9.31
N ILE A 104 -2.56 10.88 10.28
CA ILE A 104 -2.11 10.77 11.67
C ILE A 104 -2.46 9.39 12.24
N VAL A 105 -3.71 8.95 12.09
CA VAL A 105 -4.18 7.65 12.59
C VAL A 105 -3.36 6.51 11.98
N VAL A 106 -3.13 6.54 10.67
CA VAL A 106 -2.35 5.51 9.99
C VAL A 106 -0.90 5.48 10.49
N ILE A 107 -0.23 6.62 10.60
CA ILE A 107 1.15 6.67 11.12
C ILE A 107 1.22 6.12 12.55
N LEU A 108 0.28 6.52 13.42
CA LEU A 108 0.23 6.03 14.80
C LEU A 108 0.01 4.53 14.87
N LEU A 109 -0.91 3.99 14.07
CA LEU A 109 -1.15 2.54 13.99
C LEU A 109 0.07 1.79 13.46
N GLN A 110 0.76 2.32 12.44
CA GLN A 110 1.95 1.69 11.87
C GLN A 110 3.10 1.66 12.86
N VAL A 111 3.42 2.78 13.51
CA VAL A 111 4.48 2.84 14.54
C VAL A 111 4.12 1.96 15.74
N GLY A 112 2.88 2.03 16.21
CA GLY A 112 2.39 1.22 17.32
C GLY A 112 2.45 -0.28 17.01
N ALA A 113 2.03 -0.70 15.82
CA ALA A 113 2.10 -2.09 15.40
C ALA A 113 3.54 -2.59 15.25
N LEU A 114 4.44 -1.79 14.65
CA LEU A 114 5.85 -2.15 14.50
C LEU A 114 6.57 -2.39 15.84
N ARG A 115 6.04 -1.87 16.95
CA ARG A 115 6.59 -2.11 18.28
C ARG A 115 6.40 -3.55 18.75
N PHE A 116 5.32 -4.20 18.32
CA PHE A 116 4.89 -5.52 18.77
C PHE A 116 4.90 -6.57 17.65
N ALA A 117 5.10 -6.15 16.41
CA ALA A 117 5.20 -7.05 15.27
C ALA A 117 6.64 -7.56 15.11
N PRO A 118 6.83 -8.75 14.52
CA PRO A 118 8.15 -9.24 14.18
C PRO A 118 8.80 -8.33 13.14
N PHE A 119 10.14 -8.25 13.15
CA PHE A 119 10.89 -7.32 12.28
C PHE A 119 10.56 -7.49 10.78
N TYR A 120 10.23 -8.71 10.34
CA TYR A 120 9.87 -9.02 8.95
C TYR A 120 8.42 -8.63 8.61
N ALA A 121 7.59 -8.20 9.56
CA ALA A 121 6.21 -7.78 9.31
C ALA A 121 6.12 -6.59 8.35
N ILE A 122 7.13 -5.72 8.32
CA ILE A 122 7.19 -4.61 7.37
C ILE A 122 7.39 -5.09 5.93
N PHE A 123 8.07 -6.22 5.72
CA PHE A 123 8.14 -6.86 4.40
C PHE A 123 6.78 -7.41 3.98
N LEU A 124 6.08 -8.12 4.88
CA LEU A 124 4.73 -8.63 4.61
C LEU A 124 3.75 -7.48 4.31
N ALA A 125 3.83 -6.39 5.06
CA ALA A 125 3.01 -5.21 4.85
C ALA A 125 3.28 -4.54 3.50
N GLU A 126 4.54 -4.40 3.10
CA GLU A 126 4.89 -3.93 1.76
C GLU A 126 4.41 -4.88 0.67
N LEU A 127 4.58 -6.20 0.85
CA LEU A 127 4.14 -7.22 -0.10
C LEU A 127 2.62 -7.15 -0.33
N ASN A 128 1.85 -7.10 0.75
CA ASN A 128 0.40 -6.97 0.70
C ASN A 128 -0.03 -5.62 0.10
N SER A 129 0.67 -4.52 0.42
CA SER A 129 0.44 -3.20 -0.18
C SER A 129 0.68 -3.17 -1.69
N LYS A 130 1.79 -3.75 -2.19
CA LYS A 130 2.07 -3.80 -3.64
C LYS A 130 1.09 -4.71 -4.37
N PHE A 131 0.66 -5.80 -3.74
CA PHE A 131 -0.35 -6.68 -4.34
C PHE A 131 -1.75 -6.04 -4.34
N SER A 132 -2.12 -5.24 -3.33
CA SER A 132 -3.40 -4.54 -3.33
C SER A 132 -3.48 -3.44 -4.40
N ILE A 133 -2.35 -2.87 -4.83
CA ILE A 133 -2.28 -2.02 -6.04
C ILE A 133 -2.68 -2.84 -7.28
N LEU A 134 -2.13 -4.05 -7.47
CA LEU A 134 -2.52 -4.93 -8.58
C LEU A 134 -4.00 -5.32 -8.54
N LEU A 135 -4.54 -5.60 -7.34
CA LEU A 135 -5.97 -5.85 -7.15
C LEU A 135 -6.81 -4.61 -7.52
N SER A 136 -6.38 -3.42 -7.13
CA SER A 136 -7.10 -2.17 -7.45
C SER A 136 -7.11 -1.90 -8.96
N LEU A 137 -5.98 -2.12 -9.64
CA LEU A 137 -5.85 -1.93 -11.08
C LEU A 137 -6.59 -3.00 -11.91
N SER A 138 -6.84 -4.18 -11.34
CA SER A 138 -7.60 -5.24 -12.02
C SER A 138 -9.11 -4.99 -12.04
N VAL A 139 -9.62 -4.01 -11.27
CA VAL A 139 -11.03 -3.62 -11.23
C VAL A 139 -11.52 -3.01 -12.56
N LYS A 140 -10.62 -2.35 -13.33
CA LYS A 140 -10.94 -1.72 -14.64
C LYS A 140 -12.09 -0.71 -14.61
N LYS A 141 -12.24 0.04 -13.52
CA LYS A 141 -13.25 1.12 -13.40
C LYS A 141 -12.55 2.44 -13.05
N PRO A 142 -12.00 3.17 -14.04
CA PRO A 142 -11.28 4.40 -13.77
C PRO A 142 -12.22 5.52 -13.30
N LEU A 143 -11.76 6.32 -12.34
CA LEU A 143 -12.37 7.59 -11.94
C LEU A 143 -11.59 8.74 -12.57
N GLY A 144 -12.11 9.28 -13.68
CA GLY A 144 -11.45 10.33 -14.45
C GLY A 144 -10.23 9.84 -15.23
N GLU A 145 -9.48 10.79 -15.78
CA GLU A 145 -8.21 10.54 -16.46
C GLU A 145 -7.05 10.50 -15.46
N GLY A 146 -5.94 9.86 -15.83
CA GLY A 146 -4.70 9.89 -15.03
C GLY A 146 -3.94 8.56 -15.00
N LEU A 147 -2.95 8.49 -14.12
CA LEU A 147 -2.01 7.35 -14.03
C LEU A 147 -2.70 6.03 -13.68
N ALA A 148 -3.69 6.05 -12.77
CA ALA A 148 -4.44 4.84 -12.44
C ALA A 148 -5.18 4.28 -13.66
N LYS A 149 -5.88 5.12 -14.44
CA LYS A 149 -6.50 4.72 -15.70
C LYS A 149 -5.45 4.19 -16.69
N PHE A 150 -4.35 4.91 -16.86
CA PHE A 150 -3.26 4.50 -17.75
C PHE A 150 -2.74 3.08 -17.45
N PHE A 151 -2.59 2.74 -16.17
CA PHE A 151 -2.18 1.39 -15.74
C PHE A 151 -3.33 0.38 -15.82
N MET A 152 -4.57 0.76 -15.48
CA MET A 152 -5.75 -0.08 -15.68
C MET A 152 -5.90 -0.48 -17.16
N ASP A 153 -5.68 0.41 -18.10
CA ASP A 153 -5.82 0.08 -19.52
C ASP A 153 -4.74 -0.91 -20.02
N ARG A 154 -3.60 -0.99 -19.31
CA ARG A 154 -2.41 -1.77 -19.74
C ARG A 154 -2.17 -3.04 -18.93
N LEU A 155 -2.76 -3.18 -17.75
CA LEU A 155 -2.65 -4.40 -16.96
C LEU A 155 -3.45 -5.53 -17.64
N ASP A 156 -2.78 -6.49 -18.26
CA ASP A 156 -3.46 -7.67 -18.82
C ASP A 156 -3.61 -8.81 -17.77
N ARG A 157 -4.41 -9.83 -18.11
CA ARG A 157 -4.64 -11.00 -17.24
C ARG A 157 -3.34 -11.76 -16.93
N ARG A 158 -2.42 -11.85 -17.89
CA ARG A 158 -1.14 -12.56 -17.71
C ARG A 158 -0.30 -11.84 -16.65
N GLN A 159 -0.19 -10.51 -16.74
CA GLN A 159 0.52 -9.72 -15.76
C GLN A 159 -0.07 -9.88 -14.35
N PHE A 160 -1.40 -9.86 -14.24
CA PHE A 160 -2.08 -10.09 -12.96
C PHE A 160 -1.76 -11.46 -12.37
N PHE A 161 -1.92 -12.55 -13.13
CA PHE A 161 -1.68 -13.90 -12.62
C PHE A 161 -0.19 -14.20 -12.36
N VAL A 162 0.73 -13.62 -13.15
CA VAL A 162 2.17 -13.69 -12.85
C VAL A 162 2.48 -12.96 -11.55
N GLY A 163 1.95 -11.75 -11.36
CA GLY A 163 2.09 -11.01 -10.10
C GLY A 163 1.50 -11.75 -8.91
N PHE A 164 0.32 -12.36 -9.08
CA PHE A 164 -0.28 -13.21 -8.04
C PHE A 164 0.60 -14.43 -7.72
N GLY A 165 1.15 -15.11 -8.72
CA GLY A 165 2.09 -16.21 -8.51
C GLY A 165 3.34 -15.79 -7.72
N ILE A 166 3.91 -14.63 -8.03
CA ILE A 166 5.05 -14.07 -7.29
C ILE A 166 4.65 -13.73 -5.85
N TYR A 167 3.49 -13.10 -5.65
CA TYR A 167 2.96 -12.80 -4.33
C TYR A 167 2.83 -14.07 -3.47
N ILE A 168 2.22 -15.13 -4.03
CA ILE A 168 2.08 -16.42 -3.34
C ILE A 168 3.45 -17.05 -3.06
N ALA A 169 4.40 -17.01 -4.00
CA ALA A 169 5.74 -17.54 -3.77
C ALA A 169 6.46 -16.82 -2.61
N LEU A 170 6.38 -15.49 -2.56
CA LEU A 170 7.01 -14.69 -1.51
C LEU A 170 6.35 -14.88 -0.14
N ILE A 171 5.01 -14.93 -0.08
CA ILE A 171 4.32 -15.13 1.20
C ILE A 171 4.54 -16.53 1.76
N VAL A 172 4.57 -17.56 0.89
CA VAL A 172 4.87 -18.95 1.28
C VAL A 172 6.33 -19.09 1.72
N ALA A 173 7.26 -18.39 1.07
CA ALA A 173 8.66 -18.39 1.49
C ALA A 173 8.83 -17.92 2.94
N VAL A 174 8.15 -16.84 3.34
CA VAL A 174 8.15 -16.39 4.75
C VAL A 174 7.36 -17.35 5.64
N ALA A 175 6.27 -17.95 5.13
CA ALA A 175 5.46 -18.91 5.90
C ALA A 175 6.21 -20.17 6.34
N PHE A 176 7.29 -20.57 5.63
CA PHE A 176 8.19 -21.63 6.09
C PHE A 176 8.97 -21.26 7.36
N TYR A 177 9.22 -19.97 7.57
CA TYR A 177 9.86 -19.44 8.76
C TYR A 177 8.82 -19.14 9.86
N ASP A 178 7.72 -18.46 9.52
CA ASP A 178 6.67 -18.08 10.46
C ASP A 178 5.27 -18.03 9.81
N ARG A 179 4.31 -18.75 10.40
CA ARG A 179 2.93 -18.88 9.92
C ARG A 179 2.14 -17.57 9.98
N ILE A 180 2.60 -16.58 10.77
CA ILE A 180 2.02 -15.22 10.76
C ILE A 180 1.98 -14.66 9.33
N ALA A 181 2.93 -15.03 8.46
CA ALA A 181 2.93 -14.65 7.05
C ALA A 181 1.63 -14.98 6.33
N LEU A 182 1.07 -16.18 6.52
CA LEU A 182 -0.18 -16.59 5.86
C LEU A 182 -1.37 -15.79 6.36
N ILE A 183 -1.42 -15.51 7.66
CA ILE A 183 -2.52 -14.76 8.27
C ILE A 183 -2.44 -13.28 7.87
N SER A 184 -1.24 -12.73 7.66
CA SER A 184 -1.05 -11.37 7.16
C SER A 184 -1.79 -11.13 5.83
N ALA A 185 -1.99 -12.18 5.01
CA ALA A 185 -2.73 -12.10 3.75
C ALA A 185 -4.20 -11.66 3.95
N LEU A 186 -4.77 -11.84 5.14
CA LEU A 186 -6.13 -11.35 5.47
C LEU A 186 -6.23 -9.82 5.41
N SER A 187 -5.11 -9.08 5.51
CA SER A 187 -5.08 -7.63 5.24
C SER A 187 -5.58 -7.28 3.83
N LEU A 188 -5.47 -8.19 2.86
CA LEU A 188 -6.02 -7.99 1.52
C LEU A 188 -7.54 -7.90 1.54
N ILE A 189 -8.22 -8.53 2.51
CA ILE A 189 -9.67 -8.37 2.68
C ILE A 189 -9.99 -6.91 3.04
N VAL A 190 -9.19 -6.30 3.92
CA VAL A 190 -9.32 -4.86 4.24
C VAL A 190 -9.08 -4.02 2.99
N GLY A 191 -8.05 -4.34 2.20
CA GLY A 191 -7.82 -3.69 0.90
C GLY A 191 -9.00 -3.81 -0.08
N LEU A 192 -9.59 -4.99 -0.21
CA LEU A 192 -10.78 -5.23 -1.04
C LEU A 192 -12.01 -4.47 -0.51
N LEU A 193 -12.17 -4.36 0.81
CA LEU A 193 -13.22 -3.53 1.42
C LEU A 193 -12.99 -2.05 1.12
N THR A 194 -11.76 -1.56 1.16
CA THR A 194 -11.42 -0.18 0.75
C THR A 194 -11.73 0.05 -0.73
N ILE A 195 -11.43 -0.91 -1.61
CA ILE A 195 -11.82 -0.86 -3.03
C ILE A 195 -13.34 -0.75 -3.16
N LYS A 196 -14.09 -1.57 -2.40
CA LYS A 196 -15.55 -1.53 -2.40
C LYS A 196 -16.07 -0.17 -1.94
N ILE A 197 -15.54 0.37 -0.84
CA ILE A 197 -15.89 1.70 -0.32
C ILE A 197 -15.63 2.78 -1.39
N ALA A 198 -14.50 2.69 -2.10
CA ALA A 198 -14.17 3.60 -3.20
C ALA A 198 -15.20 3.51 -4.34
N LEU A 199 -15.55 2.29 -4.77
CA LEU A 199 -16.56 2.06 -5.81
C LEU A 199 -17.94 2.58 -5.39
N ASP A 200 -18.33 2.39 -4.13
CA ASP A 200 -19.63 2.82 -3.64
C ASP A 200 -19.74 4.36 -3.59
N ASN A 201 -18.66 5.05 -3.21
CA ASN A 201 -18.63 6.51 -3.05
C ASN A 201 -18.30 7.28 -4.33
N PHE A 202 -17.39 6.76 -5.16
CA PHE A 202 -16.86 7.48 -6.32
C PHE A 202 -17.20 6.82 -7.66
N LYS A 203 -17.79 5.61 -7.66
CA LYS A 203 -18.15 4.83 -8.86
C LYS A 203 -16.96 4.41 -9.74
N GLY A 204 -15.73 4.61 -9.26
CA GLY A 204 -14.48 4.23 -9.90
C GLY A 204 -13.30 4.45 -8.97
N LEU A 205 -12.08 4.20 -9.47
CA LEU A 205 -10.83 4.39 -8.76
C LEU A 205 -9.90 5.32 -9.56
N ASN A 206 -9.33 6.33 -8.89
CA ASN A 206 -8.22 7.15 -9.38
C ASN A 206 -6.91 6.74 -8.66
N GLY A 207 -5.82 7.49 -8.88
CA GLY A 207 -4.55 7.27 -8.18
C GLY A 207 -4.69 7.32 -6.66
N ASP A 208 -5.48 8.25 -6.16
CA ASP A 208 -5.68 8.49 -4.73
C ASP A 208 -6.39 7.30 -4.07
N CYS A 209 -7.43 6.75 -4.72
CA CYS A 209 -8.07 5.50 -4.28
C CYS A 209 -7.09 4.32 -4.24
N VAL A 210 -6.24 4.16 -5.26
CA VAL A 210 -5.24 3.09 -5.31
C VAL A 210 -4.20 3.27 -4.19
N GLY A 211 -3.77 4.50 -3.94
CA GLY A 211 -2.86 4.86 -2.85
C GLY A 211 -3.45 4.56 -1.47
N ALA A 212 -4.70 4.96 -1.23
CA ALA A 212 -5.42 4.69 0.01
C ALA A 212 -5.58 3.18 0.25
N VAL A 213 -5.92 2.40 -0.78
CA VAL A 213 -5.98 0.93 -0.69
C VAL A 213 -4.62 0.35 -0.30
N ALA A 214 -3.54 0.82 -0.93
CA ALA A 214 -2.18 0.39 -0.64
C ALA A 214 -1.80 0.68 0.83
N GLU A 215 -2.13 1.87 1.33
CA GLU A 215 -1.78 2.34 2.67
C GLU A 215 -2.59 1.65 3.78
N ILE A 216 -3.90 1.49 3.57
CA ILE A 216 -4.79 0.77 4.50
C ILE A 216 -4.43 -0.71 4.55
N THR A 217 -4.07 -1.32 3.41
CA THR A 217 -3.59 -2.72 3.37
C THR A 217 -2.28 -2.87 4.13
N ARG A 218 -1.31 -1.96 3.94
CA ARG A 218 -0.04 -1.95 4.69
C ARG A 218 -0.29 -1.88 6.20
N THR A 219 -1.13 -0.93 6.61
CA THR A 219 -1.44 -0.67 8.02
C THR A 219 -2.12 -1.85 8.67
N SER A 220 -3.15 -2.41 8.04
CA SER A 220 -3.85 -3.60 8.56
C SER A 220 -2.95 -4.82 8.60
N SER A 221 -2.04 -5.00 7.63
CA SER A 221 -1.04 -6.08 7.68
C SER A 221 -0.12 -5.95 8.89
N LEU A 222 0.37 -4.74 9.21
CA LEU A 222 1.21 -4.52 10.39
C LEU A 222 0.44 -4.79 11.68
N VAL A 223 -0.79 -4.27 11.80
CA VAL A 223 -1.65 -4.47 12.97
C VAL A 223 -1.95 -5.95 13.18
N LEU A 224 -2.30 -6.69 12.12
CA LEU A 224 -2.53 -8.13 12.20
C LEU A 224 -1.28 -8.88 12.68
N CYS A 225 -0.11 -8.59 12.12
CA CYS A 225 1.14 -9.21 12.58
C CYS A 225 1.43 -8.90 14.05
N ALA A 226 1.21 -7.65 14.50
CA ALA A 226 1.41 -7.24 15.88
C ALA A 226 0.50 -7.98 16.87
N ILE A 227 -0.78 -8.15 16.51
CA ILE A 227 -1.77 -8.86 17.33
C ILE A 227 -1.43 -10.35 17.46
N LEU A 228 -0.92 -10.96 16.38
CA LEU A 228 -0.62 -12.40 16.35
C LEU A 228 0.69 -12.75 17.07
N ASP A 229 1.68 -11.88 17.00
CA ASP A 229 2.98 -12.06 17.68
C ASP A 229 2.89 -11.81 19.19
N ASN A 230 1.92 -11.00 19.61
CA ASN A 230 1.63 -10.73 21.03
C ASN A 230 0.17 -11.05 21.39
N PRO A 231 -0.18 -12.33 21.62
CA PRO A 231 -1.55 -12.75 21.92
C PRO A 231 -2.15 -12.12 23.18
N SER A 232 -1.30 -11.62 24.09
CA SER A 232 -1.71 -10.88 25.29
C SER A 232 -2.39 -9.54 25.00
N MET A 233 -2.41 -9.06 23.74
CA MET A 233 -3.21 -7.90 23.32
C MET A 233 -4.67 -8.24 22.99
N ILE A 234 -5.06 -9.52 23.02
CA ILE A 234 -6.42 -9.99 22.69
C ILE A 234 -7.22 -10.32 23.98
N ILE A 235 -6.61 -10.24 25.16
CA ILE A 235 -7.21 -10.59 26.46
C ILE A 235 -7.32 -9.34 27.34
#